data_AF-J1LQ83-F1
#
_entry.id   AF-J1LQ83-F1
#
_cell.length_a   1.000
_cell.length_b   1.000
_cell.length_c   1.000
_cell.angle_alpha   90.00
_cell.angle_beta   90.00
_cell.angle_gamma   90.00
#
_symmetry.space_group_name_H-M   'P 1'
#
loop_
_entity.id
_entity.type
_entity.pdbx_description
1 polymer ?
#
loop_
_entity_poly.entity_id
_entity_poly.type
_entity_poly.pdbx_seq_one_letter_code
_entity_poly.pdbx_strand_id
1 'polypeptide(L)'
;MGECKGGTSAKIGTYEVDGVKVEQGSAAYVGDRLATDVDFHQKMRENPELWEAIKDGRITVHSDIAIARSGNAGKIDFKTVPIELDPAHIARIDQAIKGY
;
A
#
# COMPACT_ATOMS: atom_id res chain seq x y z
N MET A 1 -4.60 -0.81 1.24
CA MET A 1 -4.29 -0.59 -0.19
C MET A 1 -4.62 -1.88 -0.92
N GLY A 2 -5.54 -1.81 -1.89
CA GLY A 2 -6.05 -2.98 -2.60
C GLY A 2 -5.44 -3.11 -3.99
N GLU A 3 -5.02 -4.32 -4.36
CA GLU A 3 -4.54 -4.65 -5.70
C GLU A 3 -5.24 -5.89 -6.26
N CYS A 4 -5.50 -5.88 -7.57
CA CYS A 4 -6.06 -7.03 -8.27
C CYS A 4 -5.10 -7.53 -9.36
N LYS A 5 -4.88 -8.84 -9.41
CA LYS A 5 -4.13 -9.53 -10.48
C LYS A 5 -5.08 -10.47 -11.20
N GLY A 6 -5.15 -10.39 -12.54
CA GLY A 6 -6.08 -11.17 -13.36
C GLY A 6 -5.39 -11.94 -14.48
N GLY A 7 -6.03 -13.02 -14.92
CA GLY A 7 -5.57 -13.86 -16.03
C GLY A 7 -5.03 -15.21 -15.57
N THR A 8 -4.97 -16.18 -16.49
CA THR A 8 -4.59 -17.57 -16.20
C THR A 8 -3.16 -17.70 -15.64
N SER A 9 -2.28 -16.74 -15.92
CA SER A 9 -0.90 -16.66 -15.43
C SER A 9 -0.69 -15.61 -14.33
N ALA A 10 -1.76 -15.08 -13.72
CA ALA A 10 -1.69 -14.03 -12.72
C ALA A 10 -0.70 -14.37 -11.60
N LYS A 11 0.20 -13.45 -11.27
CA LYS A 11 1.17 -13.63 -10.18
C LYS A 11 1.40 -12.30 -9.49
N ILE A 12 1.87 -12.35 -8.24
CA ILE A 12 2.35 -11.16 -7.56
C ILE A 12 3.61 -10.68 -8.31
N GLY A 13 3.61 -9.41 -8.71
CA GLY A 13 4.71 -8.80 -9.42
C GLY A 13 5.79 -8.29 -8.48
N THR A 14 6.88 -7.80 -9.06
CA THR A 14 7.92 -7.04 -8.34
C THR A 14 7.90 -5.59 -8.78
N TYR A 15 8.23 -4.69 -7.87
CA TYR A 15 8.35 -3.25 -8.10
C TYR A 15 9.73 -2.77 -7.60
N GLU A 16 10.29 -1.74 -8.20
CA GLU A 16 11.58 -1.19 -7.78
C GLU A 16 11.36 0.00 -6.86
N VAL A 17 11.83 -0.10 -5.61
CA VAL A 17 11.84 0.97 -4.61
C VAL A 17 13.29 1.28 -4.29
N ASP A 18 13.72 2.52 -4.50
CA ASP A 18 15.09 2.97 -4.20
C ASP A 18 16.18 2.06 -4.82
N GLY A 19 15.94 1.52 -6.02
CA GLY A 19 16.85 0.61 -6.74
C GLY A 19 16.76 -0.86 -6.30
N VAL A 20 15.88 -1.21 -5.36
CA VAL A 20 15.68 -2.57 -4.84
C VAL A 20 14.37 -3.15 -5.35
N LYS A 21 14.41 -4.37 -5.90
CA LYS A 21 13.20 -5.10 -6.29
C LYS A 21 12.50 -5.67 -5.06
N VAL A 22 11.27 -5.24 -4.84
CA VAL A 22 10.38 -5.68 -3.75
C VAL A 22 9.12 -6.33 -4.30
N GLU A 23 8.52 -7.25 -3.55
CA GLU A 23 7.24 -7.86 -3.91
C GLU A 23 6.10 -6.83 -3.82
N GLN A 24 5.18 -6.82 -4.80
CA GLN A 24 3.98 -5.98 -4.72
C GLN A 24 3.10 -6.40 -3.53
N GLY A 25 2.63 -5.39 -2.80
CA GLY A 25 1.92 -5.54 -1.53
C GLY A 25 2.82 -5.76 -0.30
N SER A 26 4.15 -5.74 -0.46
CA SER A 26 5.06 -5.64 0.69
C SER A 26 5.01 -4.24 1.34
N ALA A 27 5.54 -4.13 2.56
CA ALA A 27 5.58 -2.85 3.28
C ALA A 27 6.35 -1.76 2.54
N ALA A 28 7.51 -2.10 1.96
CA ALA A 28 8.30 -1.16 1.17
C ALA A 28 7.55 -0.69 -0.08
N TYR A 29 6.90 -1.62 -0.78
CA TYR A 29 6.06 -1.30 -1.92
C TYR A 29 4.91 -0.35 -1.56
N VAL A 30 4.16 -0.68 -0.49
CA VAL A 30 3.01 0.12 -0.06
C VAL A 30 3.45 1.50 0.42
N GLY A 31 4.52 1.59 1.21
CA GLY A 31 5.06 2.85 1.70
C GLY A 31 5.49 3.79 0.58
N ASP A 32 6.23 3.28 -0.41
CA ASP A 32 6.63 4.04 -1.59
C ASP A 32 5.41 4.50 -2.41
N ARG A 33 4.42 3.61 -2.58
CA ARG A 33 3.21 3.94 -3.32
C ARG A 33 2.38 5.03 -2.63
N LEU A 34 2.26 4.96 -1.30
CA LEU A 34 1.55 5.97 -0.52
C LEU A 34 2.27 7.32 -0.53
N ALA A 35 3.61 7.35 -0.57
CA ALA A 35 4.39 8.59 -0.65
C ALA A 35 4.18 9.38 -1.96
N THR A 36 3.59 8.76 -2.97
CA THR A 36 3.27 9.39 -4.27
C THR A 36 1.76 9.47 -4.54
N ASP A 37 0.92 8.99 -3.60
CA ASP A 37 -0.52 8.92 -3.77
C ASP A 37 -1.19 10.23 -3.32
N VAL A 38 -1.50 11.07 -4.30
CA VAL A 38 -2.10 12.39 -4.07
C VAL A 38 -3.47 12.34 -3.40
N ASP A 39 -4.28 11.31 -3.68
CA ASP A 39 -5.61 11.14 -3.08
C ASP A 39 -5.47 10.72 -1.61
N PHE A 40 -4.52 9.83 -1.33
CA PHE A 40 -4.16 9.49 0.05
C PHE A 40 -3.68 10.73 0.82
N HIS A 41 -2.78 11.51 0.24
CA HIS A 41 -2.28 12.73 0.89
C HIS A 41 -3.40 13.74 1.18
N GLN A 42 -4.34 13.93 0.25
CA GLN A 42 -5.49 14.79 0.47
C GLN A 42 -6.36 14.29 1.63
N LYS A 43 -6.70 12.99 1.65
CA LYS A 43 -7.51 12.41 2.73
C LYS A 43 -6.84 12.53 4.09
N MET A 44 -5.52 12.35 4.16
CA MET A 44 -4.76 12.52 5.40
C MET A 44 -4.69 13.99 5.84
N ARG A 45 -4.61 14.94 4.90
CA ARG A 45 -4.73 16.38 5.22
C ARG A 45 -6.10 16.74 5.79
N GLU A 46 -7.16 16.16 5.23
CA GLU A 46 -8.53 16.37 5.69
C GLU A 46 -8.82 15.70 7.05
N ASN A 47 -8.01 14.70 7.45
CA ASN A 47 -8.17 13.93 8.69
C ASN A 47 -6.80 13.75 9.38
N PRO A 48 -6.19 14.83 9.93
CA PRO A 48 -4.84 14.77 10.49
C PRO A 48 -4.71 13.77 11.65
N GLU A 49 -5.76 13.60 12.46
CA GLU A 49 -5.81 12.62 13.55
C GLU A 49 -5.72 11.18 13.05
N LEU A 50 -6.26 10.88 11.86
CA LEU A 50 -6.12 9.58 11.21
C LEU A 50 -4.66 9.35 10.80
N TRP A 51 -3.99 10.37 10.25
CA TRP A 51 -2.58 10.27 9.91
C TRP A 51 -1.69 10.06 11.15
N GLU A 52 -1.90 10.83 12.22
CA GLU A 52 -1.18 10.62 13.48
C GLU A 52 -1.43 9.22 14.07
N ALA A 53 -2.67 8.72 14.00
CA ALA A 53 -2.98 7.37 14.46
C ALA A 53 -2.30 6.27 13.63
N ILE A 54 -2.13 6.47 12.32
CA ILE A 54 -1.34 5.57 11.47
C ILE A 54 0.14 5.61 11.85
N LYS A 55 0.72 6.81 12.03
CA LYS A 55 2.12 6.97 12.44
C LYS A 55 2.44 6.32 13.79
N ASP A 56 1.52 6.44 14.74
CA ASP A 56 1.65 5.85 16.07
C ASP A 56 1.37 4.33 16.10
N GLY A 57 1.00 3.72 14.96
CA GLY A 57 0.60 2.32 14.88
C GLY A 57 -0.75 2.01 15.57
N ARG A 58 -1.49 3.03 16.01
CA ARG A 58 -2.84 2.89 16.57
C ARG A 58 -3.85 2.46 15.49
N ILE A 59 -3.56 2.75 14.23
CA ILE A 59 -4.30 2.26 13.06
C ILE A 59 -3.34 1.50 12.15
N THR A 60 -3.67 0.23 11.87
CA THR A 60 -2.87 -0.64 11.00
C THR A 60 -3.29 -0.49 9.55
N VAL A 61 -2.34 -0.15 8.69
CA VAL A 61 -2.53 -0.19 7.23
C VAL A 61 -2.47 -1.64 6.77
N HIS A 62 -3.37 -2.05 5.89
CA HIS A 62 -3.36 -3.39 5.30
C HIS A 62 -3.05 -3.32 3.81
N SER A 63 -2.30 -4.30 3.30
CA SER A 63 -2.21 -4.60 1.88
C SER A 63 -3.14 -5.78 1.56
N ASP A 64 -4.08 -5.56 0.66
CA ASP A 64 -5.03 -6.56 0.20
C ASP A 64 -4.75 -6.88 -1.27
N ILE A 65 -4.44 -8.13 -1.58
CA ILE A 65 -4.18 -8.58 -2.95
C ILE A 65 -5.19 -9.66 -3.30
N ALA A 66 -5.98 -9.40 -4.34
CA ALA A 66 -6.87 -10.38 -4.96
C ALA A 66 -6.23 -10.95 -6.23
N ILE A 67 -6.12 -12.28 -6.32
CA ILE A 67 -5.52 -12.97 -7.48
C ILE A 67 -6.59 -13.84 -8.13
N ALA A 68 -7.09 -13.39 -9.29
CA ALA A 68 -8.09 -14.06 -10.08
C ALA A 68 -7.45 -14.82 -11.26
N ARG A 69 -7.18 -16.11 -11.05
CA ARG A 69 -6.58 -17.00 -12.08
C ARG A 69 -7.59 -17.55 -13.10
N SER A 70 -8.87 -17.26 -12.90
CA SER A 70 -9.96 -17.67 -13.78
C SER A 70 -11.12 -16.68 -13.66
N GLY A 71 -12.12 -16.77 -14.55
CA GLY A 71 -13.36 -15.99 -14.45
C GLY A 71 -14.30 -16.43 -13.32
N ASN A 72 -13.93 -17.43 -12.51
CA ASN A 72 -14.71 -17.87 -11.36
C ASN A 72 -14.34 -17.08 -10.10
N ALA A 73 -15.25 -16.20 -9.66
CA ALA A 73 -15.06 -15.38 -8.47
C ALA A 73 -14.86 -16.20 -7.17
N GLY A 74 -15.40 -17.43 -7.10
CA GLY A 74 -15.19 -18.33 -5.97
C GLY A 74 -13.80 -18.98 -5.93
N LYS A 75 -12.92 -18.68 -6.89
CA LYS A 75 -11.54 -19.16 -6.97
C LYS A 75 -10.52 -18.02 -6.91
N ILE A 76 -10.91 -16.87 -6.36
CA ILE A 76 -9.99 -15.76 -6.14
C ILE A 76 -9.18 -16.05 -4.87
N ASP A 77 -7.86 -16.01 -4.99
CA ASP A 77 -6.98 -16.06 -3.82
C ASP A 77 -6.89 -14.64 -3.24
N PHE A 78 -7.22 -14.47 -1.96
CA PHE A 78 -7.05 -13.22 -1.24
C PHE A 78 -5.87 -13.31 -0.29
N LYS A 79 -4.97 -12.32 -0.35
CA LYS A 79 -3.85 -12.15 0.57
C LYS A 79 -4.01 -10.79 1.25
N THR A 80 -4.30 -10.80 2.54
CA THR A 80 -4.32 -9.60 3.38
C THR A 80 -3.12 -9.63 4.32
N VAL A 81 -2.31 -8.59 4.29
CA VAL A 81 -1.09 -8.48 5.11
C VAL A 81 -1.13 -7.15 5.87
N PRO A 82 -1.02 -7.15 7.21
CA PRO A 82 -0.82 -5.92 7.96
C PRO A 82 0.57 -5.35 7.62
N ILE A 83 0.62 -4.04 7.42
CA ILE A 83 1.82 -3.32 7.01
C ILE A 83 2.25 -2.38 8.12
N GLU A 84 3.50 -2.52 8.53
CA GLU A 84 4.21 -1.52 9.31
C GLU A 84 5.01 -0.64 8.34
N LEU A 85 4.74 0.67 8.35
CA LEU A 85 5.45 1.61 7.51
C LEU A 85 6.80 1.94 8.13
N ASP A 86 7.87 1.75 7.36
CA ASP A 86 9.20 2.19 7.76
C ASP A 86 9.23 3.71 8.05
N PRO A 87 9.96 4.17 9.08
CA PRO A 87 10.06 5.60 9.41
C PRO A 87 10.46 6.50 8.24
N ALA A 88 11.29 6.02 7.30
CA ALA A 88 11.66 6.78 6.11
C ALA A 88 10.48 6.96 5.14
N HIS A 89 9.59 5.98 5.03
CA HIS A 89 8.35 6.14 4.26
C HIS A 89 7.40 7.11 4.96
N ILE A 90 7.25 6.99 6.29
CA ILE A 90 6.44 7.93 7.08
C ILE A 90 6.92 9.37 6.86
N ALA A 91 8.24 9.62 6.92
CA ALA A 91 8.79 10.95 6.69
C ALA A 91 8.51 11.49 5.29
N ARG A 92 8.65 10.66 4.25
CA ARG A 92 8.32 11.01 2.86
C ARG A 92 6.84 11.37 2.70
N ILE A 93 5.95 10.55 3.26
CA ILE A 93 4.50 10.78 3.23
C ILE A 93 4.13 12.05 3.99
N ASP A 94 4.70 12.26 5.18
CA ASP A 94 4.46 13.44 6.01
C ASP A 94 4.88 14.74 5.28
N GLN A 95 6.03 14.71 4.59
CA GLN A 95 6.46 15.80 3.73
C GLN A 95 5.49 16.04 2.58
N ALA A 96 4.98 14.99 1.93
CA ALA A 96 4.05 15.10 0.81
C ALA A 96 2.65 15.61 1.24
N ILE A 97 2.21 15.25 2.45
CA ILE A 97 0.99 15.77 3.08
C ILE A 97 1.15 17.28 3.40
N LYS A 98 2.31 17.71 3.91
CA LYS A 98 2.55 19.10 4.33
C LYS A 98 2.98 20.05 3.20
N GLY A 99 3.53 19.51 2.12
CA GLY A 99 4.13 20.28 1.02
C GLY A 99 3.14 20.92 0.03
N TYR A 100 1.84 20.92 0.35
CA TYR A 100 0.76 21.52 -0.45
C TYR A 100 0.13 22.72 0.26
#